data_AF-A0A7K4HJS4-F1
#
_entry.id   AF-A0A7K4HJS4-F1
#
_cell.length_a   1.000
_cell.length_b   1.000
_cell.length_c   1.000
_cell.angle_alpha   90.00
_cell.angle_beta   90.00
_cell.angle_gamma   90.00
#
_symmetry.space_group_name_H-M   'P 1'
#
loop_
_entity.id
_entity.type
_entity.pdbx_description
1 polymer ?
#
loop_
_entity_poly.entity_id
_entity_poly.type
_entity_poly.pdbx_seq_one_letter_code
_entity_poly.pdbx_strand_id
1 'polypeptide(L)'
;MKEETQARNICDVSHSDCMSCSVNGKLMCTFKIKDTIYFILPILSAWITLIVGIAFGFAIGIIDLPFLIIFSIGYIGYLIFFFQVWENKMLCSHCPYYAFEDDTYVKCYANYGIHKAWKYNPAPMTISEKVQFLIGITLFAGIPLILFLIFGLYVYFGVSLVLTIVW
;
A
#
# COMPACT_ATOMS: atom_id res chain seq x y z
N MET A 1 -11.85 25.32 25.13
CA MET A 1 -12.98 25.20 24.16
C MET A 1 -12.50 25.81 22.84
N LYS A 2 -12.17 25.11 21.76
CA LYS A 2 -12.55 23.79 21.27
C LYS A 2 -11.40 23.22 20.40
N GLU A 3 -10.52 22.38 20.96
CA GLU A 3 -9.67 21.49 20.16
C GLU A 3 -10.44 20.25 19.65
N GLU A 4 -11.66 20.02 20.17
CA GLU A 4 -12.53 18.88 19.82
C GLU A 4 -13.20 18.93 18.43
N THR A 5 -12.90 19.93 17.58
CA THR A 5 -13.71 20.20 16.38
C THR A 5 -13.02 19.92 15.04
N GLN A 6 -11.72 19.64 14.98
CA GLN A 6 -11.07 19.40 13.69
C GLN A 6 -11.21 17.94 13.21
N ALA A 7 -11.19 16.97 14.15
CA ALA A 7 -11.35 15.55 13.83
C ALA A 7 -12.77 15.17 13.36
N ARG A 8 -13.79 15.92 13.78
CA ARG A 8 -15.22 15.64 13.45
C ARG A 8 -15.71 16.27 12.13
N ASN A 9 -14.85 17.00 11.41
CA ASN A 9 -15.22 17.70 10.16
C ASN A 9 -14.67 17.02 8.90
N ILE A 10 -14.17 15.79 9.02
CA ILE A 10 -13.91 14.90 7.89
C ILE A 10 -15.23 14.18 7.63
N CYS A 11 -15.79 14.36 6.43
CA CYS A 11 -17.15 13.95 6.10
C CYS A 11 -17.47 12.57 6.68
N ASP A 12 -18.48 12.54 7.55
CA ASP A 12 -19.08 11.30 7.98
C ASP A 12 -19.75 10.60 6.77
N VAL A 13 -19.91 9.28 6.87
CA VAL A 13 -20.49 8.34 5.89
C VAL A 13 -21.88 8.80 5.39
N SER A 14 -22.49 9.77 6.05
CA SER A 14 -23.77 10.39 5.75
C SER A 14 -23.74 11.48 4.66
N HIS A 15 -22.58 12.04 4.31
CA HIS A 15 -22.49 13.10 3.29
C HIS A 15 -22.15 12.54 1.90
N SER A 16 -23.10 12.66 0.96
CA SER A 16 -22.93 12.25 -0.44
C SER A 16 -22.11 13.24 -1.28
N ASP A 17 -21.90 14.48 -0.80
CA ASP A 17 -21.30 15.57 -1.57
C ASP A 17 -19.97 16.05 -0.96
N CYS A 18 -18.85 15.55 -1.50
CA CYS A 18 -17.49 15.91 -1.10
C CYS A 18 -17.11 17.39 -1.29
N MET A 19 -17.89 18.15 -2.08
CA MET A 19 -17.67 19.59 -2.29
C MET A 19 -18.03 20.41 -1.06
N SER A 20 -18.95 19.90 -0.23
CA SER A 20 -19.45 20.60 0.96
C SER A 20 -18.57 20.42 2.20
N CYS A 21 -17.52 19.60 2.10
CA CYS A 21 -16.66 19.27 3.22
C CYS A 21 -15.33 20.02 3.25
N SER A 22 -14.67 19.97 4.42
CA SER A 22 -13.31 20.51 4.65
C SER A 22 -12.27 20.08 3.60
N VAL A 23 -12.50 18.94 2.96
CA VAL A 23 -11.63 18.34 1.95
C VAL A 23 -11.84 18.89 0.53
N ASN A 24 -12.94 19.62 0.31
CA ASN A 24 -13.31 20.35 -0.92
C ASN A 24 -13.06 19.55 -2.22
N GLY A 25 -13.49 18.28 -2.24
CA GLY A 25 -13.33 17.37 -3.38
C GLY A 25 -11.88 16.98 -3.76
N LYS A 26 -10.85 17.42 -3.02
CA LYS A 26 -9.44 17.12 -3.35
C LYS A 26 -9.00 15.72 -2.91
N LEU A 27 -9.68 15.13 -1.94
CA LEU A 27 -9.47 13.77 -1.49
C LEU A 27 -10.81 13.03 -1.40
N MET A 28 -10.74 11.70 -1.41
CA MET A 28 -11.91 10.86 -1.23
C MET A 28 -12.52 11.11 0.14
N CYS A 29 -13.79 11.47 0.15
CA CYS A 29 -14.51 11.84 1.36
C CYS A 29 -15.45 10.74 1.87
N THR A 30 -15.77 9.75 1.03
CA THR A 30 -16.61 8.60 1.39
C THR A 30 -15.87 7.31 1.10
N PHE A 31 -15.91 6.38 2.05
CA PHE A 31 -15.38 5.04 1.84
C PHE A 31 -16.37 4.24 0.98
N LYS A 32 -15.93 3.76 -0.19
CA LYS A 32 -16.69 2.84 -1.01
C LYS A 32 -15.88 1.57 -1.23
N ILE A 33 -16.47 0.43 -0.90
CA ILE A 33 -15.84 -0.90 -1.07
C ILE A 33 -15.39 -1.12 -2.52
N LYS A 34 -16.11 -0.54 -3.49
CA LYS A 34 -15.74 -0.60 -4.91
C LYS A 34 -14.31 -0.09 -5.16
N ASP A 35 -13.90 0.97 -4.46
CA ASP A 35 -12.58 1.57 -4.61
C ASP A 35 -11.49 0.68 -4.00
N THR A 36 -11.81 -0.01 -2.89
CA THR A 36 -10.96 -1.07 -2.33
C THR A 36 -10.75 -2.21 -3.31
N ILE A 37 -11.79 -2.64 -4.02
CA ILE A 37 -11.68 -3.72 -5.03
C ILE A 37 -10.77 -3.28 -6.18
N TYR A 38 -10.96 -2.07 -6.72
CA TYR A 38 -10.10 -1.55 -7.79
C TYR A 38 -8.63 -1.42 -7.36
N PHE A 39 -8.37 -1.10 -6.09
CA PHE A 39 -7.03 -1.03 -5.55
C PHE A 39 -6.39 -2.41 -5.32
N ILE A 40 -7.14 -3.33 -4.72
CA ILE A 40 -6.63 -4.66 -4.32
C ILE A 40 -6.41 -5.57 -5.53
N LEU A 41 -7.28 -5.52 -6.54
CA LEU A 41 -7.25 -6.48 -7.64
C LEU A 41 -5.94 -6.45 -8.46
N PRO A 42 -5.37 -5.29 -8.85
CA PRO A 42 -4.07 -5.24 -9.50
C PRO A 42 -2.93 -5.71 -8.59
N ILE A 43 -2.94 -5.32 -7.31
CA ILE A 43 -1.92 -5.73 -6.32
C ILE A 43 -1.91 -7.25 -6.16
N LEU A 44 -3.08 -7.86 -5.95
CA LEU A 44 -3.20 -9.31 -5.83
C LEU A 44 -2.77 -10.01 -7.12
N SER A 45 -3.10 -9.47 -8.28
CA SER A 45 -2.67 -10.03 -9.57
C SER A 45 -1.14 -10.03 -9.69
N ALA A 46 -0.48 -8.94 -9.26
CA ALA A 46 0.98 -8.86 -9.25
C ALA A 46 1.60 -9.86 -8.27
N TRP A 47 1.01 -10.02 -7.08
CA TRP A 47 1.48 -10.98 -6.07
C TRP A 47 1.27 -12.44 -6.49
N ILE A 48 0.14 -12.76 -7.12
CA ILE A 48 -0.09 -14.08 -7.70
C ILE A 48 0.98 -14.37 -8.75
N THR A 49 1.27 -13.40 -9.62
CA THR A 49 2.32 -13.54 -10.64
C THR A 49 3.69 -13.78 -9.99
N LEU A 50 4.02 -13.06 -8.91
CA LEU A 50 5.24 -13.27 -8.12
C LEU A 50 5.33 -14.70 -7.59
N ILE A 51 4.29 -15.17 -6.90
CA ILE A 51 4.26 -16.50 -6.28
C ILE A 51 4.37 -17.59 -7.34
N VAL A 52 3.61 -17.50 -8.43
CA VAL A 52 3.63 -18.49 -9.52
C VAL A 52 4.99 -18.49 -10.22
N GLY A 53 5.57 -17.33 -10.49
CA GLY A 53 6.89 -17.23 -11.14
C GLY A 53 8.01 -17.82 -10.28
N ILE A 54 8.01 -17.54 -8.97
CA ILE A 54 8.96 -18.13 -8.03
C ILE A 54 8.77 -19.66 -7.94
N ALA A 55 7.53 -20.13 -7.79
CA ALA A 55 7.23 -21.55 -7.70
C ALA A 55 7.65 -22.30 -8.98
N PHE A 56 7.39 -21.70 -10.15
CA PHE A 56 7.86 -22.24 -11.43
C PHE A 56 9.38 -22.28 -11.50
N GLY A 57 10.07 -21.17 -11.17
CA GLY A 57 11.53 -21.10 -11.15
C GLY A 57 12.17 -22.14 -10.22
N PHE A 58 11.55 -22.41 -9.07
CA PHE A 58 11.96 -23.48 -8.16
C PHE A 58 11.73 -24.87 -8.77
N ALA A 59 10.56 -25.11 -9.37
CA ALA A 59 10.20 -26.40 -9.97
C ALA A 59 11.12 -26.82 -11.12
N ILE A 60 11.61 -25.86 -11.90
CA ILE A 60 12.56 -26.12 -13.01
C ILE A 60 14.04 -26.05 -12.60
N GLY A 61 14.32 -25.83 -11.30
CA GLY A 61 15.67 -25.85 -10.75
C GLY A 61 16.51 -24.58 -11.00
N ILE A 62 15.90 -23.48 -11.44
CA ILE A 62 16.57 -22.19 -11.61
C ILE A 62 16.74 -21.48 -10.26
N ILE A 63 15.76 -21.62 -9.37
CA ILE A 63 15.79 -21.08 -8.01
C ILE A 63 16.07 -22.22 -7.04
N ASP A 64 17.13 -22.10 -6.24
CA ASP A 64 17.44 -23.07 -5.19
C ASP A 64 16.65 -22.81 -3.89
N LEU A 65 16.56 -23.86 -3.05
CA LEU A 65 15.82 -23.81 -1.79
C LEU A 65 16.38 -22.77 -0.80
N PRO A 66 17.70 -22.67 -0.57
CA PRO A 66 18.26 -21.60 0.26
C PRO A 66 17.84 -20.19 -0.17
N PHE A 67 17.95 -19.88 -1.46
CA PHE A 67 17.55 -18.60 -2.02
C PHE A 67 16.05 -18.36 -1.79
N LEU A 68 15.21 -19.35 -2.11
CA LEU A 68 13.76 -19.26 -1.94
C LEU A 68 13.38 -18.87 -0.49
N ILE A 69 14.00 -19.51 0.50
CA ILE A 69 13.74 -19.25 1.91
C ILE A 69 14.19 -17.84 2.30
N ILE A 70 15.44 -17.48 1.97
CA ILE A 70 16.03 -16.18 2.34
C ILE A 70 15.23 -15.04 1.70
N PHE A 71 14.94 -15.15 0.40
CA PHE A 71 14.15 -14.17 -0.32
C PHE A 71 12.75 -14.04 0.27
N SER A 72 12.05 -15.15 0.51
CA SER A 72 10.68 -15.12 1.02
C SER A 72 10.60 -14.48 2.41
N ILE A 73 11.50 -14.86 3.33
CA ILE A 73 11.55 -14.28 4.68
C ILE A 73 11.90 -12.79 4.61
N GLY A 74 12.92 -12.44 3.83
CA GLY A 74 13.37 -11.05 3.68
C GLY A 74 12.28 -10.16 3.07
N TYR A 75 11.63 -10.64 2.01
CA TYR A 75 10.59 -9.88 1.32
C TYR A 75 9.32 -9.77 2.16
N ILE A 76 8.86 -10.85 2.82
CA ILE A 76 7.72 -10.79 3.75
C ILE A 76 8.03 -9.85 4.93
N GLY A 77 9.23 -9.92 5.50
CA GLY A 77 9.65 -9.02 6.57
C GLY A 77 9.65 -7.56 6.13
N TYR A 78 10.15 -7.29 4.91
CA TYR A 78 10.08 -5.98 4.29
C TYR A 78 8.63 -5.51 4.08
N LEU A 79 7.74 -6.36 3.54
CA LEU A 79 6.33 -6.02 3.32
C LEU A 79 5.63 -5.65 4.63
N ILE A 80 5.81 -6.46 5.68
CA ILE A 80 5.25 -6.19 7.00
C ILE A 80 5.76 -4.84 7.51
N PHE A 81 7.08 -4.61 7.48
CA PHE A 81 7.65 -3.34 7.93
C PHE A 81 7.13 -2.15 7.11
N PHE A 82 7.09 -2.30 5.78
CA PHE A 82 6.67 -1.25 4.86
C PHE A 82 5.21 -0.84 5.13
N PHE A 83 4.27 -1.78 5.06
CA PHE A 83 2.84 -1.46 5.23
C PHE A 83 2.47 -1.13 6.68
N GLN A 84 3.00 -1.86 7.67
CA GLN A 84 2.59 -1.70 9.08
C GLN A 84 3.25 -0.49 9.75
N VAL A 85 4.49 -0.17 9.38
CA VAL A 85 5.29 0.86 10.06
C VAL A 85 5.59 2.03 9.15
N TRP A 86 6.19 1.78 7.98
CA TRP A 86 6.78 2.85 7.19
C TRP A 86 5.75 3.69 6.44
N GLU A 87 4.97 3.05 5.57
CA GLU A 87 3.90 3.65 4.78
C GLU A 87 2.79 4.21 5.68
N ASN A 88 2.53 3.53 6.80
CA ASN A 88 1.63 4.00 7.84
C ASN A 88 2.04 5.39 8.36
N LYS A 89 3.35 5.61 8.58
CA LYS A 89 3.90 6.92 8.97
C LYS A 89 3.85 7.92 7.83
N MET A 90 4.39 7.56 6.67
CA MET A 90 4.67 8.51 5.59
C MET A 90 3.42 8.93 4.83
N LEU A 91 2.43 8.04 4.69
CA LEU A 91 1.24 8.28 3.89
C LEU A 91 -0.04 8.21 4.73
N CYS A 92 -0.27 7.09 5.43
CA CYS A 92 -1.55 6.87 6.11
C CYS A 92 -1.81 7.90 7.21
N SER A 93 -0.79 8.28 8.00
CA SER A 93 -0.94 9.25 9.09
C SER A 93 -1.40 10.63 8.63
N HIS A 94 -1.18 10.98 7.35
CA HIS A 94 -1.61 12.23 6.74
C HIS A 94 -3.03 12.17 6.16
N CYS A 95 -3.65 10.98 6.13
CA CYS A 95 -4.94 10.76 5.52
C CYS A 95 -6.10 11.07 6.49
N PRO A 96 -7.18 11.73 6.05
CA PRO A 96 -8.37 11.96 6.88
C PRO A 96 -8.98 10.69 7.49
N TYR A 97 -8.91 9.55 6.80
CA TYR A 97 -9.37 8.25 7.33
C TYR A 97 -8.57 7.73 8.53
N TYR A 98 -7.43 8.37 8.82
CA TYR A 98 -6.58 8.06 9.97
C TYR A 98 -6.98 8.85 11.22
N ALA A 99 -7.73 9.94 11.06
CA ALA A 99 -8.12 10.88 12.11
C ALA A 99 -9.09 10.33 13.16
N PHE A 100 -9.71 9.18 12.92
CA PHE A 100 -10.59 8.50 13.88
C PHE A 100 -9.77 7.89 15.02
N GLU A 101 -9.29 8.70 15.96
CA GLU A 101 -8.32 8.28 16.99
C GLU A 101 -8.83 7.16 17.91
N ASP A 102 -10.15 7.03 18.08
CA ASP A 102 -10.76 5.94 18.86
C ASP A 102 -10.63 4.56 18.20
N ASP A 103 -10.30 4.51 16.90
CA ASP A 103 -10.12 3.27 16.16
C ASP A 103 -8.67 2.78 16.19
N THR A 104 -8.46 1.54 16.62
CA THR A 104 -7.15 0.86 16.58
C THR A 104 -6.67 0.56 15.14
N TYR A 105 -7.60 0.52 14.17
CA TYR A 105 -7.33 0.12 12.80
C TYR A 105 -7.69 1.23 11.79
N VAL A 106 -6.95 1.29 10.69
CA VAL A 106 -7.20 2.23 9.60
C VAL A 106 -8.44 1.82 8.82
N LYS A 107 -9.33 2.79 8.56
CA LYS A 107 -10.57 2.61 7.76
C LYS A 107 -10.46 3.31 6.42
N CYS A 108 -9.40 3.03 5.65
CA CYS A 108 -9.19 3.57 4.30
C CYS A 108 -9.30 2.47 3.25
N TYR A 109 -9.55 2.84 1.99
CA TYR A 109 -9.74 1.85 0.91
C TYR A 109 -8.46 1.07 0.56
N ALA A 110 -7.28 1.66 0.78
CA ALA A 110 -6.00 1.07 0.41
C ALA A 110 -5.45 0.08 1.45
N ASN A 111 -5.55 0.43 2.73
CA ASN A 111 -4.95 -0.30 3.86
C ASN A 111 -5.98 -0.58 4.97
N TYR A 112 -7.19 -0.95 4.57
CA TYR A 112 -8.27 -1.26 5.51
C TYR A 112 -7.84 -2.36 6.48
N GLY A 113 -7.99 -2.12 7.78
CA GLY A 113 -7.72 -3.13 8.81
C GLY A 113 -6.25 -3.22 9.25
N ILE A 114 -5.35 -2.40 8.72
CA ILE A 114 -3.98 -2.28 9.26
C ILE A 114 -4.02 -1.51 10.59
N HIS A 115 -3.21 -1.94 11.56
CA HIS A 115 -3.12 -1.28 12.86
C HIS A 115 -2.54 0.12 12.73
N LYS A 116 -3.07 1.10 13.47
CA LYS A 116 -2.54 2.47 13.50
C LYS A 116 -1.25 2.52 14.32
N ALA A 117 -0.09 2.51 13.65
CA ALA A 117 1.21 2.53 14.32
C ALA A 117 1.69 3.93 14.73
N TRP A 118 1.09 4.98 14.15
CA TRP A 118 1.49 6.38 14.34
C TRP A 118 0.31 7.26 14.75
N LYS A 119 0.59 8.51 15.16
CA LYS A 119 -0.45 9.50 15.44
C LYS A 119 -0.90 10.19 14.14
N TYR A 120 -2.13 10.67 14.12
CA TYR A 120 -2.65 11.45 13.01
C TYR A 120 -1.86 12.76 12.84
N ASN A 121 -1.46 13.08 11.61
CA ASN A 121 -0.73 14.30 11.25
C ASN A 121 -1.30 14.87 9.93
N PRO A 122 -2.29 15.77 9.97
CA PRO A 122 -2.96 16.27 8.76
C PRO A 122 -2.10 17.19 7.86
N ALA A 123 -0.85 17.44 8.21
CA ALA A 123 0.03 18.27 7.41
C ALA A 123 0.26 17.64 6.02
N PRO A 124 0.56 18.43 4.97
CA PRO A 124 1.02 17.84 3.74
C PRO A 124 2.38 17.17 3.95
N MET A 125 2.57 16.00 3.33
CA MET A 125 3.84 15.28 3.33
C MET A 125 5.00 16.20 2.94
N THR A 126 6.03 16.21 3.78
CA THR A 126 7.30 16.87 3.52
C THR A 126 8.01 16.24 2.33
N ILE A 127 9.00 16.95 1.76
CA ILE A 127 9.81 16.42 0.65
C ILE A 127 10.52 15.13 1.06
N SER A 128 11.02 15.06 2.29
CA SER A 128 11.68 13.86 2.82
C SER A 128 10.74 12.67 2.87
N GLU A 129 9.52 12.84 3.39
CA GLU A 129 8.52 11.76 3.46
C GLU A 129 8.11 11.30 2.05
N LYS A 130 7.95 12.22 1.10
CA LYS A 130 7.67 11.90 -0.30
C LYS A 130 8.76 11.03 -0.92
N VAL A 131 10.03 11.41 -0.73
CA VAL A 131 11.17 10.65 -1.26
C VAL A 131 11.25 9.27 -0.59
N GLN A 132 11.09 9.19 0.72
CA GLN A 132 11.11 7.92 1.46
C GLN A 132 9.98 6.99 1.03
N PHE A 133 8.77 7.52 0.82
CA PHE A 133 7.64 6.77 0.31
C PHE A 133 7.92 6.26 -1.12
N LEU A 134 8.45 7.12 -1.99
CA LEU A 134 8.82 6.74 -3.36
C LEU A 134 9.90 5.65 -3.40
N ILE A 135 10.92 5.73 -2.54
CA ILE A 135 11.93 4.67 -2.41
C ILE A 135 11.25 3.37 -1.95
N GLY A 136 10.39 3.44 -0.94
CA GLY A 136 9.64 2.28 -0.46
C GLY A 136 8.81 1.64 -1.57
N ILE A 137 7.97 2.40 -2.27
CA ILE A 137 7.13 1.85 -3.35
C ILE A 137 7.96 1.28 -4.51
N THR A 138 9.11 1.91 -4.80
CA THR A 138 10.05 1.44 -5.83
C THR A 138 10.67 0.11 -5.44
N LEU A 139 11.02 -0.09 -4.17
CA LEU A 139 11.53 -1.38 -3.69
C LEU A 139 10.43 -2.45 -3.70
N PHE A 140 9.23 -2.10 -3.24
CA PHE A 140 8.06 -2.98 -3.26
C PHE A 140 7.74 -3.49 -4.67
N ALA A 141 7.62 -2.61 -5.65
CA ALA A 141 7.31 -3.01 -7.02
C ALA A 141 8.54 -3.53 -7.79
N GLY A 142 9.71 -2.96 -7.53
CA GLY A 142 10.93 -3.21 -8.30
C GLY A 142 11.65 -4.51 -7.95
N ILE A 143 11.67 -4.92 -6.67
CA ILE A 143 12.35 -6.16 -6.25
C ILE A 143 11.80 -7.39 -7.01
N PRO A 144 10.47 -7.62 -7.07
CA PRO A 144 9.89 -8.69 -7.89
C PRO A 144 10.30 -8.66 -9.36
N LEU A 145 10.33 -7.47 -9.98
CA LEU A 145 10.69 -7.33 -11.40
C LEU A 145 12.16 -7.67 -11.64
N ILE A 146 13.06 -7.14 -10.81
CA ILE A 146 14.49 -7.41 -10.90
C ILE A 146 14.77 -8.90 -10.68
N LEU A 147 14.06 -9.53 -9.74
CA LEU A 147 14.16 -10.97 -9.48
C LEU A 147 13.89 -11.78 -10.75
N PHE A 148 12.79 -11.50 -11.45
CA PHE A 148 12.45 -12.22 -12.67
C PHE A 148 13.47 -12.01 -13.79
N LEU A 149 14.07 -10.84 -13.90
CA LEU A 149 15.16 -10.59 -14.85
C LEU A 149 16.40 -11.43 -14.53
N ILE A 150 16.83 -11.44 -13.26
CA ILE A 150 18.02 -12.18 -12.81
C ILE A 150 17.90 -13.68 -13.10
N PHE A 151 16.71 -14.25 -12.88
CA PHE A 151 16.44 -15.67 -13.10
C PHE A 151 15.96 -16.02 -14.51
N GLY A 152 15.95 -15.06 -15.45
CA GLY A 152 15.53 -15.31 -16.84
C GLY A 152 14.05 -15.66 -17.00
N LEU A 153 13.20 -15.32 -16.02
CA LEU A 153 11.77 -15.58 -15.99
C LEU A 153 10.99 -14.49 -16.75
N TYR A 154 11.32 -14.28 -18.03
CA TYR A 154 10.89 -13.13 -18.83
C TYR A 154 9.36 -13.02 -19.02
N VAL A 155 8.65 -14.14 -19.10
CA VAL A 155 7.18 -14.14 -19.19
C VAL A 155 6.57 -13.52 -17.93
N TYR A 156 7.05 -13.94 -16.76
CA TYR A 156 6.60 -13.41 -15.47
C TYR A 156 7.02 -11.96 -15.28
N PHE A 157 8.23 -11.59 -15.72
CA PHE A 157 8.66 -10.18 -15.78
C PHE A 157 7.70 -9.32 -16.61
N GLY A 158 7.38 -9.74 -17.83
CA GLY A 158 6.49 -8.98 -18.73
C GLY A 158 5.09 -8.81 -18.15
N VAL A 159 4.51 -9.88 -17.60
CA VAL A 159 3.19 -9.83 -16.95
C VAL A 159 3.22 -8.91 -15.73
N SER A 160 4.19 -9.08 -14.83
CA SER A 160 4.33 -8.23 -13.65
C SER A 160 4.55 -6.77 -14.00
N LEU A 161 5.36 -6.47 -15.03
CA LEU A 161 5.60 -5.10 -15.47
C LEU A 161 4.30 -4.42 -15.93
N VAL A 162 3.50 -5.12 -16.74
CA VAL A 162 2.19 -4.61 -17.19
C VAL A 162 1.28 -4.36 -15.99
N LEU A 163 1.19 -5.32 -15.06
CA LEU A 163 0.36 -5.18 -13.86
C LEU A 163 0.80 -4.01 -12.98
N THR A 164 2.11 -3.77 -12.85
CA THR A 164 2.66 -2.62 -12.11
C THR A 164 2.39 -1.29 -12.80
N ILE A 165 2.41 -1.23 -14.14
CA ILE A 165 2.13 0.01 -14.89
C ILE A 165 0.64 0.36 -14.87
N VAL A 166 -0.23 -0.66 -14.82
CA VAL A 166 -1.69 -0.50 -14.81
C VAL A 166 -2.22 -0.10 -13.43
N TRP A 167 -1.48 -0.40 -12.36
CA TRP A 167 -1.80 -0.02 -10.99
C TRP A 167 -1.47 1.44 -10.70
#